data_AF-A0A6M5IUM4-F1
#
_entry.id   AF-A0A6M5IUM4-F1
#
_cell.length_a   1.000
_cell.length_b   1.000
_cell.length_c   1.000
_cell.angle_alpha   90.00
_cell.angle_beta   90.00
_cell.angle_gamma   90.00
#
_symmetry.space_group_name_H-M   'P 1'
#
loop_
_entity.id
_entity.type
_entity.pdbx_description
1 polymer ?
#
loop_
_entity_poly.entity_id
_entity_poly.type
_entity_poly.pdbx_seq_one_letter_code
_entity_poly.pdbx_strand_id
1 'polypeptide(L)' 'MSVDKQALVAWLRDRSKHPNPLVGAVYQGLADRVQRGDFDKDKEVEKR' A
#
# COMPACT_ATOMS: atom_id res chain seq x y z
N MET A 1 14.72 -4.87 -8.78
CA MET A 1 13.61 -4.09 -9.37
C MET A 1 12.90 -3.38 -8.23
N SER A 2 12.92 -2.05 -8.21
CA SER A 2 12.15 -1.27 -7.24
C SER A 2 10.70 -1.18 -7.73
N VAL A 3 9.73 -1.45 -6.86
CA VAL A 3 8.32 -1.28 -7.20
C VAL A 3 8.02 0.22 -7.25
N ASP A 4 7.39 0.67 -8.34
CA ASP A 4 6.91 2.05 -8.43
C ASP A 4 5.75 2.26 -7.45
N LYS A 5 6.00 3.09 -6.44
CA LYS A 5 5.05 3.40 -5.37
C LYS A 5 3.76 4.05 -5.91
N GLN A 6 3.87 4.93 -6.90
CA GLN A 6 2.71 5.60 -7.49
C GLN A 6 1.86 4.62 -8.30
N ALA A 7 2.51 3.78 -9.11
CA ALA A 7 1.82 2.73 -9.87
C ALA A 7 1.10 1.74 -8.95
N LEU A 8 1.73 1.35 -7.83
CA LEU A 8 1.12 0.46 -6.84
C LEU A 8 -0.09 1.11 -6.16
N VAL A 9 0.00 2.37 -5.73
CA VAL A 9 -1.13 3.08 -5.11
C VAL A 9 -2.29 3.23 -6.08
N ALA A 10 -2.02 3.57 -7.34
CA ALA A 10 -3.04 3.66 -8.38
C ALA A 10 -3.76 2.31 -8.58
N TRP A 11 -3.00 1.22 -8.64
CA TRP A 11 -3.56 -0.12 -8.74
C TRP A 11 -4.44 -0.48 -7.53
N LEU A 12 -3.98 -0.20 -6.30
CA LEU A 12 -4.75 -0.46 -5.08
C LEU A 12 -6.05 0.34 -5.03
N ARG A 13 -6.03 1.61 -5.45
CA ARG A 13 -7.24 2.47 -5.51
C ARG A 13 -8.24 2.03 -6.56
N ASP A 14 -7.80 1.44 -7.67
CA ASP A 14 -8.75 0.87 -8.62
C ASP A 14 -9.40 -0.41 -8.06
N ARG A 15 -8.60 -1.26 -7.39
CA ARG A 15 -9.11 -2.46 -6.69
C ARG A 15 -10.05 -2.15 -5.54
N SER A 16 -9.99 -0.96 -4.94
CA SER A 16 -10.91 -0.58 -3.88
C SER A 16 -12.36 -0.39 -4.34
N LYS A 17 -12.62 -0.31 -5.66
CA LYS A 17 -13.97 -0.28 -6.25
C LYS A 17 -14.67 -1.65 -6.28
N HIS A 18 -14.16 -2.62 -5.52
CA HIS A 18 -14.69 -3.97 -5.50
C HIS A 18 -16.16 -4.01 -5.01
N PRO A 19 -17.04 -4.87 -5.59
CA PRO A 19 -18.44 -4.95 -5.19
C PRO A 19 -18.66 -5.34 -3.72
N ASN A 20 -17.74 -6.13 -3.16
CA ASN A 20 -17.73 -6.44 -1.74
C ASN A 20 -17.06 -5.29 -0.95
N PRO A 21 -17.80 -4.60 -0.06
CA PRO A 21 -17.29 -3.42 0.66
C PRO A 21 -16.12 -3.74 1.60
N LEU A 22 -16.07 -4.95 2.18
CA LEU A 22 -14.95 -5.35 3.03
C LEU A 22 -13.65 -5.45 2.23
N VAL A 23 -13.73 -6.01 1.02
CA VAL A 23 -12.58 -6.12 0.11
C VAL A 23 -12.15 -4.73 -0.35
N GLY A 24 -13.11 -3.86 -0.69
CA GLY A 24 -12.84 -2.47 -1.03
C GLY A 24 -12.10 -1.72 0.09
N ALA A 25 -12.57 -1.85 1.32
CA ALA A 25 -11.95 -1.24 2.50
C ALA A 25 -10.53 -1.74 2.75
N VAL A 26 -10.25 -3.04 2.52
CA VAL A 26 -8.89 -3.59 2.64
C VAL A 26 -7.95 -2.95 1.61
N TYR A 27 -8.36 -2.86 0.35
CA TYR A 27 -7.53 -2.24 -0.70
C TYR A 27 -7.31 -0.74 -0.45
N GLN A 28 -8.35 -0.02 -0.02
CA GLN A 28 -8.23 1.38 0.33
C GLN A 28 -7.27 1.58 1.51
N GLY A 29 -7.41 0.79 2.57
CA GLY A 29 -6.50 0.84 3.72
C GLY A 29 -5.06 0.50 3.35
N LEU A 30 -4.83 -0.45 2.44
CA LEU A 30 -3.50 -0.73 1.91
C LEU A 30 -2.94 0.45 1.12
N ALA A 31 -3.74 1.07 0.25
CA ALA A 31 -3.31 2.23 -0.54
C ALA A 31 -2.84 3.37 0.38
N ASP A 32 -3.59 3.65 1.45
CA ASP A 32 -3.27 4.70 2.42
C ASP A 32 -1.96 4.38 3.16
N ARG A 33 -1.78 3.15 3.64
CA ARG A 33 -0.54 2.71 4.32
C ARG A 33 0.67 2.80 3.42
N VAL A 34 0.56 2.34 2.17
CA VAL A 34 1.63 2.48 1.17
C VAL A 34 1.92 3.95 0.94
N GLN A 35 0.92 4.79 0.72
CA GLN A 35 1.11 6.22 0.46
C GLN A 35 1.80 6.95 1.63
N ARG A 36 1.45 6.60 2.88
CA ARG A 36 2.12 7.11 4.10
C ARG A 36 3.55 6.64 4.27
N GLY A 37 3.95 5.56 3.58
CA GLY A 37 5.28 4.98 3.73
C GLY A 37 5.40 3.99 4.88
N ASP A 38 4.28 3.44 5.37
CA ASP A 38 4.28 2.44 6.47
C ASP A 38 5.11 1.18 6.13
N PHE A 39 5.44 0.97 4.84
CA PHE A 39 6.25 -0.15 4.34
C PHE A 39 7.63 0.28 3.81
N ASP A 40 7.92 1.58 3.85
CA ASP A 40 9.25 2.09 3.52
C ASP A 40 10.15 1.67 4.70
N LYS A 41 10.79 0.51 4.59
CA LYS A 41 11.64 -0.01 5.65
C LYS A 41 12.70 1.03 6.01
N ASP A 42 12.71 1.46 7.27
CA ASP A 42 13.90 2.03 7.87
C ASP A 42 15.03 1.00 7.75
N LYS A 43 16.13 1.42 7.13
CA LYS A 43 17.36 0.63 7.01
C LYS A 43 18.06 0.40 8.36
N GLU A 44 17.42 0.69 9.49
CA GLU A 44 18.02 0.69 10.83
C GLU A 44 17.56 -0.48 11.72
N VAL A 45 17.26 -1.65 11.14
CA VAL A 45 17.26 -2.91 11.92
C VAL A 45 18.59 -3.64 11.69
N GLU A 46 19.69 -2.92 11.84
CA GLU A 46 21.04 -3.48 11.93
C GLU A 46 21.80 -2.70 13.01
N LYS A 47 21.68 -3.17 14.26
CA LYS A 47 22.57 -3.00 15.42
C LYS A 47 21.76 -2.88 16.72
N ARG A 48 21.33 -4.01 17.26
CA ARG A 48 21.31 -4.26 18.71
C ARG A 48 21.61 -5.72 18.96
#